data_AF-A0A009SE12-F1
#
_entry.id   AF-A0A009SE12-F1
#
_cell.length_a   1.000
_cell.length_b   1.000
_cell.length_c   1.000
_cell.angle_alpha   90.00
_cell.angle_beta   90.00
_cell.angle_gamma   90.00
#
_symmetry.space_group_name_H-M   'P 1'
#
loop_
_entity.id
_entity.type
_entity.pdbx_description
1 polymer ?
#
loop_
_entity_poly.entity_id
_entity_poly.type
_entity_poly.pdbx_seq_one_letter_code
_entity_poly.pdbx_strand_id
1 'polypeptide(L)'
;MYSPELYCLERLPLKLNANFRSSSILAQQIAVSAGAGLAILPKFLADDKPELEEVLEQQVRFTHTFWMLTFVDLQHEPRIKLVWDYLRKQADKYQHLLVD
;
A
#
# COMPACT_ATOMS: atom_id res chain seq x y z
N MET A 1 -5.81 -6.60 -16.41
CA MET A 1 -6.76 -6.68 -15.29
C MET A 1 -5.96 -6.67 -14.00
N TYR A 2 -6.35 -5.85 -13.02
CA TYR A 2 -5.75 -5.83 -11.69
C TYR A 2 -6.41 -6.85 -10.77
N SER A 3 -5.72 -7.21 -9.70
CA SER A 3 -6.25 -8.14 -8.72
C SER A 3 -7.42 -7.48 -7.94
N PRO A 4 -8.49 -8.21 -7.58
CA PRO A 4 -9.66 -7.65 -6.92
C PRO A 4 -9.37 -6.90 -5.62
N GLU A 5 -8.28 -7.25 -4.95
CA GLU A 5 -7.83 -6.66 -3.69
C GLU A 5 -7.53 -5.16 -3.83
N LEU A 6 -7.22 -4.69 -5.05
CA LEU A 6 -6.92 -3.29 -5.36
C LEU A 6 -8.19 -2.43 -5.60
N TYR A 7 -9.39 -3.01 -5.61
CA TYR A 7 -10.65 -2.26 -5.74
C TYR A 7 -11.15 -1.76 -4.37
N CYS A 8 -10.35 -0.97 -3.67
CA CYS A 8 -10.67 -0.48 -2.33
C CYS A 8 -12.03 0.26 -2.26
N LEU A 9 -12.36 1.04 -3.29
CA LEU A 9 -13.62 1.80 -3.35
C LEU A 9 -14.86 0.90 -3.37
N GLU A 10 -14.78 -0.26 -4.04
CA GLU A 10 -15.90 -1.22 -4.17
C GLU A 10 -16.14 -2.00 -2.88
N ARG A 11 -15.16 -2.03 -1.99
CA ARG A 11 -15.24 -2.67 -0.67
C ARG A 11 -15.95 -1.78 0.36
N LEU A 12 -16.26 -0.54 0.03
CA LEU A 12 -17.02 0.36 0.88
C LEU A 12 -18.53 0.13 0.70
N PRO A 13 -19.34 0.11 1.77
CA PRO A 13 -20.79 0.02 1.70
C PRO A 13 -21.45 1.35 1.27
N LEU A 14 -20.79 2.12 0.41
CA LEU A 14 -21.19 3.46 -0.03
C LEU A 14 -21.11 3.53 -1.56
N LYS A 15 -22.10 4.19 -2.19
CA LYS A 15 -22.03 4.51 -3.61
C LYS A 15 -21.14 5.74 -3.81
N LEU A 16 -19.87 5.50 -4.12
CA LEU A 16 -18.89 6.53 -4.40
C LEU A 16 -18.46 6.48 -5.87
N ASN A 17 -18.26 7.65 -6.47
CA ASN A 17 -17.65 7.79 -7.78
C ASN A 17 -16.27 8.41 -7.61
N ALA A 18 -15.24 7.77 -8.14
CA ALA A 18 -13.90 8.34 -8.15
C ALA A 18 -13.76 9.33 -9.31
N ASN A 19 -13.51 10.60 -8.99
CA ASN A 19 -13.31 11.67 -9.97
C ASN A 19 -11.94 11.60 -10.66
N PHE A 20 -10.98 10.89 -10.06
CA PHE A 20 -9.67 10.60 -10.62
C PHE A 20 -9.33 9.13 -10.41
N ARG A 21 -8.77 8.48 -11.45
CA ARG A 21 -8.30 7.08 -11.39
C ARG A 21 -6.96 6.97 -12.10
N SER A 22 -6.03 6.28 -11.48
CA SER A 22 -4.72 5.96 -12.05
C SER A 22 -4.28 4.57 -11.62
N SER A 23 -3.54 3.86 -12.46
CA SER A 23 -2.89 2.60 -12.08
C SER A 23 -1.61 2.80 -11.27
N SER A 24 -1.10 4.03 -11.17
CA SER A 24 0.05 4.37 -10.34
C SER A 24 -0.40 4.91 -9.00
N ILE A 25 -0.03 4.22 -7.92
CA ILE A 25 -0.33 4.69 -6.56
C ILE A 25 0.37 6.02 -6.23
N LEU A 26 1.57 6.25 -6.80
CA LEU A 26 2.28 7.51 -6.66
C LEU A 26 1.53 8.66 -7.35
N ALA A 27 0.92 8.41 -8.51
CA ALA A 27 0.11 9.43 -9.19
C ALA A 27 -1.13 9.79 -8.36
N GLN A 28 -1.75 8.82 -7.69
CA GLN A 28 -2.87 9.08 -6.77
C GLN A 28 -2.42 9.90 -5.55
N GLN A 29 -1.25 9.57 -4.97
CA GLN A 29 -0.66 10.32 -3.85
C GLN A 29 -0.36 11.77 -4.23
N ILE A 30 0.30 11.99 -5.37
CA ILE A 30 0.61 13.34 -5.86
C ILE A 30 -0.68 14.14 -6.11
N ALA A 31 -1.70 13.52 -6.70
CA ALA A 31 -2.97 14.19 -6.94
C ALA A 31 -3.63 14.66 -5.62
N VAL A 32 -3.65 13.81 -4.58
CA VAL A 32 -4.25 14.20 -3.30
C VAL A 32 -3.44 15.28 -2.58
N SER A 33 -2.10 15.20 -2.58
CA SER A 33 -1.23 16.26 -2.04
C SER A 33 -1.41 17.60 -2.78
N ALA A 34 -1.80 17.56 -4.06
CA ALA A 34 -2.12 18.75 -4.85
C ALA A 34 -3.57 19.24 -4.65
N GLY A 35 -4.35 18.65 -3.74
CA GLY A 35 -5.70 19.07 -3.41
C GLY A 35 -6.81 18.43 -4.24
N ALA A 36 -6.58 17.28 -4.88
CA ALA A 36 -7.61 16.60 -5.68
C ALA A 36 -8.76 15.97 -4.86
N GLY A 37 -8.72 16.06 -3.52
CA GLY A 37 -9.81 15.62 -2.62
C GLY A 37 -9.36 14.54 -1.64
N LEU A 38 -10.09 13.43 -1.58
CA LEU A 38 -9.77 12.27 -0.75
C LEU A 38 -9.21 11.13 -1.59
N ALA A 39 -8.26 10.39 -1.04
CA ALA A 39 -7.69 9.20 -1.65
C ALA A 39 -7.57 8.07 -0.64
N ILE A 40 -7.67 6.83 -1.13
CA ILE A 40 -7.33 5.64 -0.36
C ILE A 40 -5.86 5.34 -0.66
N LEU A 41 -4.98 5.53 0.32
CA LEU A 41 -3.54 5.37 0.17
C LEU A 41 -3.00 4.39 1.22
N PRO A 42 -1.98 3.58 0.89
CA PRO A 42 -1.17 2.90 1.90
C PRO A 42 -0.49 3.91 2.82
N LYS A 43 -0.46 3.61 4.12
CA LYS A 43 0.09 4.50 5.15
C LYS A 43 1.51 4.98 4.82
N PHE A 44 2.39 4.08 4.39
CA PHE A 44 3.78 4.42 4.04
C PHE A 44 3.96 5.45 2.89
N LEU A 45 2.91 5.77 2.12
CA LEU A 45 2.95 6.85 1.11
C LEU A 45 2.41 8.19 1.60
N ALA A 46 1.71 8.19 2.74
CA ALA A 46 1.05 9.37 3.29
C ALA A 46 1.64 9.81 4.64
N ASP A 47 2.25 8.90 5.41
CA ASP A 47 2.77 9.13 6.77
C ASP A 47 3.81 10.25 6.84
N ASP A 48 4.58 10.46 5.76
CA ASP A 48 5.62 11.50 5.68
C ASP A 48 5.14 12.81 5.02
N LYS A 49 3.83 12.95 4.73
CA LYS A 49 3.25 14.10 4.02
C LYS A 49 2.54 15.05 4.99
N PRO A 50 3.15 16.18 5.38
CA PRO A 50 2.54 17.12 6.32
C PRO A 50 1.26 17.79 5.77
N GLU A 51 1.08 17.81 4.44
CA GLU A 51 -0.11 18.34 3.78
C GLU A 51 -1.29 17.36 3.76
N LEU A 52 -1.08 16.10 4.16
CA LEU A 52 -2.13 15.08 4.21
C LEU A 52 -2.57 14.80 5.64
N GLU A 53 -3.85 14.50 5.80
CA GLU A 53 -4.45 14.12 7.06
C GLU A 53 -5.20 12.81 6.88
N GLU A 54 -4.96 11.84 7.77
CA GLU A 54 -5.70 10.59 7.78
C GLU A 54 -7.13 10.83 8.28
N VAL A 55 -8.11 10.37 7.51
CA VAL A 55 -9.53 10.51 7.83
C VAL A 55 -10.21 9.16 7.89
N LEU A 56 -11.25 9.05 8.73
CA LEU A 56 -12.11 7.87 8.83
C LEU A 56 -11.39 6.58 9.31
N GLU A 57 -10.24 6.69 9.97
CA GLU A 57 -9.44 5.55 10.48
C GLU A 57 -10.25 4.56 11.35
N GLN A 58 -11.26 5.06 12.07
CA GLN A 58 -12.11 4.26 12.98
C GLN A 58 -13.25 3.55 12.25
N GLN A 59 -13.52 3.93 11.00
CA GLN A 59 -14.71 3.52 10.25
C GLN A 59 -14.33 2.63 9.06
N VAL A 60 -13.14 2.84 8.51
CA VAL A 60 -12.66 2.16 7.30
C VAL A 60 -11.23 1.71 7.51
N ARG A 61 -10.97 0.41 7.33
CA ARG A 61 -9.62 -0.15 7.30
C ARG A 61 -9.46 -1.11 6.12
N PHE A 62 -8.39 -0.93 5.36
CA PHE A 62 -8.04 -1.81 4.25
C PHE A 62 -6.74 -2.52 4.55
N THR A 63 -6.82 -3.78 4.96
CA THR A 63 -5.62 -4.61 5.12
C THR A 63 -5.19 -5.16 3.76
N HIS A 64 -3.91 -5.00 3.44
CA HIS A 64 -3.26 -5.62 2.30
C HIS A 64 -2.19 -6.62 2.77
N THR A 65 -2.11 -7.76 2.10
CA THR A 65 -1.07 -8.76 2.36
C THR A 65 0.06 -8.57 1.36
N PHE A 66 1.27 -8.35 1.86
CA PHE A 66 2.49 -8.35 1.05
C PHE A 66 3.13 -9.73 1.04
N TRP A 67 3.48 -10.19 -0.16
CA TRP A 67 4.15 -11.48 -0.36
C TRP A 67 5.58 -11.25 -0.86
N MET A 68 6.54 -11.89 -0.21
CA MET A 68 7.87 -12.09 -0.77
C MET A 68 7.90 -13.45 -1.46
N LEU A 69 8.41 -13.50 -2.69
CA LEU A 69 8.46 -14.71 -3.52
C LEU A 69 9.84 -14.86 -4.14
N THR A 70 10.35 -16.08 -4.16
CA THR A 70 11.57 -16.47 -4.88
C THR A 70 11.35 -17.84 -5.50
N PHE A 71 12.11 -18.17 -6.54
CA PHE A 71 12.13 -19.53 -7.08
C PHE A 71 12.74 -20.48 -6.07
N VAL A 72 12.16 -21.69 -5.97
CA VAL A 72 12.59 -22.75 -5.03
C VAL A 72 14.07 -23.09 -5.20
N ASP A 73 14.55 -23.14 -6.44
CA ASP A 73 15.95 -23.47 -6.75
C ASP A 73 16.93 -22.38 -6.30
N LEU A 74 16.45 -21.13 -6.21
CA LEU A 74 17.27 -19.97 -5.84
C LEU A 74 17.23 -19.65 -4.35
N GLN A 75 16.34 -20.27 -3.58
CA GLN A 75 16.16 -19.93 -2.15
C GLN A 75 17.41 -20.17 -1.30
N HIS A 76 18.27 -21.11 -1.71
CA HIS A 76 19.50 -21.47 -1.01
C HIS A 76 20.74 -20.73 -1.54
N GLU A 77 20.60 -19.99 -2.65
CA GLU A 77 21.73 -19.27 -3.23
C GLU A 77 22.17 -18.14 -2.28
N PRO A 78 23.45 -18.07 -1.85
CA PRO A 78 23.85 -17.18 -0.77
C PRO A 78 23.50 -15.71 -0.99
N ARG A 79 23.59 -15.22 -2.24
CA ARG A 79 23.25 -13.83 -2.59
C ARG A 79 21.75 -13.55 -2.48
N ILE A 80 20.91 -14.50 -2.89
CA ILE A 80 19.46 -14.39 -2.79
C ILE A 80 19.04 -14.45 -1.33
N LYS A 81 19.57 -15.40 -0.56
CA LYS A 81 19.31 -15.53 0.87
C LYS A 81 19.69 -14.27 1.64
N LEU A 82 20.83 -13.66 1.33
CA LEU A 82 21.27 -12.43 1.97
C LEU A 82 20.27 -11.28 1.77
N VAL A 83 19.81 -11.04 0.54
CA VAL A 83 18.82 -10.00 0.24
C VAL A 83 17.47 -10.34 0.86
N TRP A 84 17.06 -11.60 0.78
CA TRP A 84 15.81 -12.08 1.38
C TRP A 84 15.76 -11.83 2.89
N ASP A 85 16.80 -12.25 3.61
CA ASP A 85 16.89 -12.08 5.07
C ASP A 85 16.94 -10.59 5.43
N TYR A 86 17.62 -9.76 4.63
CA TYR A 86 17.63 -8.31 4.80
C TYR A 86 16.22 -7.70 4.62
N LEU A 87 15.52 -8.04 3.53
CA LEU A 87 14.18 -7.53 3.25
C LEU A 87 13.18 -7.96 4.32
N ARG A 88 13.23 -9.22 4.76
CA ARG A 88 12.40 -9.71 5.88
C ARG A 88 12.66 -8.89 7.14
N LYS A 89 13.93 -8.65 7.51
CA LYS A 89 14.27 -7.84 8.67
C LYS A 89 13.75 -6.40 8.57
N GLN A 90 13.76 -5.80 7.37
CA GLN A 90 13.16 -4.46 7.18
C GLN A 90 11.63 -4.52 7.27
N ALA A 91 10.99 -5.53 6.68
CA ALA A 91 9.54 -5.71 6.77
C ALA A 91 9.08 -5.85 8.23
N ASP A 92 9.79 -6.65 9.03
CA ASP A 92 9.52 -6.81 10.46
C ASP A 92 9.69 -5.46 11.21
N LYS A 93 10.73 -4.69 10.88
CA LYS A 93 10.99 -3.37 11.48
C LYS A 93 9.89 -2.35 11.16
N TYR A 94 9.38 -2.35 9.93
CA TYR A 94 8.39 -1.38 9.43
C TYR A 94 6.98 -1.94 9.39
N GLN A 95 6.68 -2.99 10.15
CA GLN A 95 5.39 -3.67 10.12
C GLN A 95 4.20 -2.72 10.39
N HIS A 96 4.38 -1.74 11.28
CA HIS A 96 3.38 -0.70 11.59
C HIS A 96 3.05 0.24 10.42
N LEU A 97 3.91 0.32 9.39
CA LEU A 97 3.64 1.08 8.16
C LEU A 97 3.05 0.21 7.05
N LEU A 98 3.20 -1.10 7.15
CA LEU A 98 2.85 -2.06 6.10
C LEU A 98 1.54 -2.82 6.38
N VAL A 99 1.16 -2.99 7.65
CA VAL A 99 0.10 -3.93 8.08
C VAL A 99 -1.00 -3.28 8.92
N ASP A 100 -0.79 -2.06 9.43
CA ASP A 100 -1.84 -1.32 10.18
C ASP A 100 -2.86 -0.67 9.22
#